data_AF-W4QGP5-F1
#
_entry.id   AF-W4QGP5-F1
#
_cell.length_a   1.000
_cell.length_b   1.000
_cell.length_c   1.000
_cell.angle_alpha   90.00
_cell.angle_beta   90.00
_cell.angle_gamma   90.00
#
_symmetry.space_group_name_H-M   'P 1'
#
loop_
_entity.id
_entity.type
_entity.pdbx_description
1 polymer ?
#
loop_
_entity_poly.entity_id
_entity_poly.type
_entity_poly.pdbx_seq_one_letter_code
_entity_poly.pdbx_strand_id
1 'polypeptide(L)'
;MEIKQTRPFFILGIGHAILFLITFVRFKKKTIALLWISIGFTYLFEYVVLNWLRMYRYKPGVFRNAWVDSVFGAFLSQAFFVPVKAVFITLFQFGWKTKVGLAMLFGGVEVIFLRKGVFINRTWRTPFTIIGIIFYFWFIDQWWVGFRSSKRKLFAVISVYLSNVIHYTNVLFFSFAFTKLFRFQFPYHTSRSKDMDHFIVAPTYALVVSLLPTINTLTKGRFKVIALCCTLLLDQLLFRFKILNIRHSNIIFFFMLHFVMLFVGDYTYSFLLGVQKEAVREDAI
;
A
#
# COMPACT_ATOMS: atom_id res chain seq x y z
N MET A 1 -18.98 -29.65 4.44
CA MET A 1 -17.94 -29.33 3.44
C MET A 1 -17.51 -27.87 3.65
N GLU A 2 -16.45 -27.63 4.43
CA GLU A 2 -15.91 -26.27 4.64
C GLU A 2 -15.52 -25.68 3.27
N ILE A 3 -16.26 -24.69 2.80
CA ILE A 3 -15.81 -23.89 1.67
C ILE A 3 -14.53 -23.20 2.17
N LYS A 4 -13.36 -23.63 1.67
CA LYS A 4 -12.09 -22.93 1.93
C LYS A 4 -12.31 -21.45 1.63
N GLN A 5 -12.21 -20.63 2.68
CA GLN A 5 -12.47 -19.18 2.66
C GLN A 5 -11.60 -18.41 1.66
N THR A 6 -10.59 -19.08 1.09
CA THR A 6 -9.71 -18.61 0.02
C THR A 6 -10.40 -18.44 -1.35
N ARG A 7 -11.40 -19.26 -1.69
CA ARG A 7 -11.96 -19.31 -3.07
C ARG A 7 -12.49 -17.96 -3.59
N PRO A 8 -13.26 -17.17 -2.81
CA PRO A 8 -13.75 -15.87 -3.27
C PRO A 8 -12.63 -14.90 -3.62
N PHE A 9 -11.54 -14.89 -2.85
CA PHE A 9 -10.36 -14.06 -3.12
C PHE A 9 -9.67 -14.46 -4.43
N PHE A 10 -9.53 -15.76 -4.71
CA PHE A 10 -8.92 -16.24 -5.95
C PHE A 10 -9.72 -15.85 -7.19
N ILE A 11 -11.05 -16.05 -7.17
CA ILE A 11 -11.92 -15.69 -8.29
C ILE A 11 -11.85 -14.18 -8.55
N LEU A 12 -11.94 -13.38 -7.48
CA LEU A 12 -11.82 -11.93 -7.57
C LEU A 12 -10.43 -11.53 -8.11
N GLY A 13 -9.38 -12.21 -7.68
CA GLY A 13 -8.01 -11.99 -8.12
C GLY A 13 -7.81 -12.23 -9.61
N ILE A 14 -8.34 -13.31 -10.18
CA ILE A 14 -8.23 -13.59 -11.62
C ILE A 14 -8.87 -12.47 -12.44
N GLY A 15 -10.08 -12.02 -12.06
CA GLY A 15 -10.76 -10.93 -12.75
C GLY A 15 -9.96 -9.61 -12.71
N HIS A 16 -9.34 -9.29 -11.58
CA HIS A 16 -8.48 -8.11 -11.46
C HIS A 16 -7.16 -8.27 -12.20
N ALA A 17 -6.57 -9.47 -12.26
CA ALA A 17 -5.37 -9.73 -13.04
C ALA A 17 -5.61 -9.51 -14.53
N ILE A 18 -6.76 -9.95 -15.06
CA ILE A 18 -7.15 -9.71 -16.46
C ILE A 18 -7.31 -8.20 -16.71
N LEU A 19 -8.01 -7.48 -15.83
CA LEU A 19 -8.17 -6.03 -15.97
C LEU A 19 -6.84 -5.28 -15.90
N PHE A 20 -5.96 -5.68 -14.99
CA PHE A 20 -4.62 -5.13 -14.90
C PHE A 20 -3.84 -5.37 -16.19
N LEU A 21 -3.87 -6.59 -16.73
CA LEU A 21 -3.19 -6.93 -17.98
C LEU A 21 -3.72 -6.11 -19.16
N ILE A 22 -5.05 -6.01 -19.32
CA ILE A 22 -5.68 -5.17 -20.36
C ILE A 22 -5.20 -3.73 -20.25
N THR A 23 -5.20 -3.17 -19.04
CA THR A 23 -4.77 -1.79 -18.80
C THR A 23 -3.28 -1.63 -19.07
N PHE A 24 -2.45 -2.58 -18.64
CA PHE A 24 -1.01 -2.55 -18.79
C PHE A 24 -0.58 -2.65 -20.25
N VAL A 25 -1.20 -3.54 -21.04
CA VAL A 25 -0.91 -3.66 -22.47
C VAL A 25 -1.18 -2.34 -23.20
N ARG A 26 -2.26 -1.63 -22.83
CA ARG A 26 -2.65 -0.37 -23.46
C ARG A 26 -1.83 0.83 -22.99
N PHE A 27 -1.59 0.99 -21.69
CA PHE A 27 -1.01 2.22 -21.12
C PHE A 27 0.39 2.06 -20.50
N LYS A 28 0.90 0.82 -20.44
CA LYS A 28 2.28 0.48 -20.07
C LYS A 28 2.72 1.14 -18.75
N LYS A 29 3.71 2.04 -18.82
CA LYS A 29 4.30 2.68 -17.64
C LYS A 29 3.29 3.52 -16.84
N LYS A 30 2.29 4.13 -17.49
CA LYS A 30 1.23 4.90 -16.80
C LYS A 30 0.40 4.02 -15.89
N THR A 31 0.14 2.77 -16.29
CA THR A 31 -0.56 1.78 -15.46
C THR A 31 0.20 1.55 -14.16
N ILE A 32 1.51 1.32 -14.23
CA ILE A 32 2.34 1.07 -13.04
C ILE A 32 2.45 2.31 -12.17
N ALA A 33 2.68 3.48 -12.77
CA ALA A 33 2.79 4.74 -12.03
C ALA A 33 1.50 5.04 -11.25
N LEU A 34 0.35 4.98 -11.93
CA LEU A 34 -0.93 5.22 -11.28
C LEU A 34 -1.25 4.13 -10.25
N LEU A 35 -0.88 2.87 -10.52
CA LEU A 35 -1.07 1.78 -9.56
C LEU A 35 -0.31 2.04 -8.26
N TRP A 36 0.97 2.42 -8.32
CA TRP A 36 1.73 2.74 -7.11
C TRP A 36 1.11 3.91 -6.35
N ILE A 37 0.72 4.98 -7.05
CA ILE A 37 0.03 6.11 -6.42
C ILE A 37 -1.25 5.65 -5.71
N SER A 38 -2.08 4.87 -6.42
CA SER A 38 -3.34 4.33 -5.93
C SER A 38 -3.15 3.46 -4.67
N ILE A 39 -2.19 2.55 -4.69
CA ILE A 39 -1.86 1.66 -3.55
C ILE A 39 -1.39 2.49 -2.34
N GLY A 40 -0.63 3.57 -2.57
CA GLY A 40 -0.15 4.41 -1.48
C GLY A 40 -1.27 5.03 -0.66
N PHE A 41 -2.30 5.53 -1.34
CA PHE A 41 -3.48 6.11 -0.69
C PHE A 41 -4.33 5.08 0.04
N THR A 42 -4.55 3.90 -0.56
CA THR A 42 -5.30 2.83 0.10
C THR A 42 -4.58 2.30 1.32
N TYR A 43 -3.23 2.27 1.32
CA TYR A 43 -2.46 1.87 2.50
C TYR A 43 -2.60 2.86 3.65
N LEU A 44 -2.60 4.18 3.38
CA LEU A 44 -2.87 5.19 4.39
C LEU A 44 -4.25 5.01 5.02
N PHE A 45 -5.26 4.77 4.18
CA PHE A 45 -6.62 4.52 4.63
C PHE A 45 -6.73 3.24 5.48
N GLU A 46 -6.18 2.14 5.00
CA GLU A 46 -6.22 0.84 5.66
C GLU A 46 -5.47 0.87 7.00
N TYR A 47 -4.36 1.59 7.04
CA TYR A 47 -3.59 1.79 8.26
C TYR A 47 -4.45 2.37 9.39
N VAL A 48 -5.29 3.36 9.08
CA VAL A 48 -6.21 3.94 10.06
C VAL A 48 -7.36 2.97 10.38
N VAL A 49 -8.06 2.48 9.35
CA VAL A 49 -9.32 1.74 9.53
C VAL A 49 -9.11 0.34 10.11
N LEU A 50 -8.10 -0.39 9.64
CA LEU A 50 -7.83 -1.75 10.09
C LEU A 50 -6.84 -1.79 11.25
N ASN A 51 -5.66 -1.17 11.12
CA ASN A 51 -4.60 -1.39 12.11
C ASN A 51 -4.86 -0.63 13.41
N TRP A 52 -5.30 0.63 13.32
CA TRP A 52 -5.66 1.44 14.49
C TRP A 52 -7.07 1.15 15.00
N LEU A 53 -8.08 1.35 14.16
CA LEU A 53 -9.49 1.31 14.58
C LEU A 53 -10.08 -0.11 14.60
N ARG A 54 -9.48 -1.05 13.85
CA ARG A 54 -9.90 -2.46 13.80
C ARG A 54 -11.37 -2.62 13.44
N MET A 55 -11.86 -1.80 12.51
CA MET A 55 -13.29 -1.71 12.20
C MET A 55 -13.85 -2.97 11.52
N TYR A 56 -12.98 -3.82 10.99
CA TYR A 56 -13.32 -5.11 10.40
C TYR A 56 -12.13 -6.08 10.47
N ARG A 57 -12.34 -7.30 9.96
CA ARG A 57 -11.31 -8.32 9.83
C ARG A 57 -11.56 -9.19 8.60
N TYR A 58 -10.50 -9.45 7.83
CA TYR A 58 -10.53 -10.45 6.75
C TYR A 58 -10.10 -11.83 7.25
N LYS A 59 -10.56 -12.87 6.55
CA LYS A 59 -10.17 -14.26 6.77
C LYS A 59 -9.94 -14.96 5.42
N PRO A 60 -8.91 -14.59 4.65
CA PRO A 60 -8.59 -15.31 3.42
C PRO A 60 -8.18 -16.76 3.68
N GLY A 61 -7.64 -17.10 4.86
CA GLY A 61 -7.26 -18.47 5.20
C GLY A 61 -5.92 -18.91 4.58
N VAL A 62 -5.00 -17.97 4.40
CA VAL A 62 -3.65 -18.19 3.83
C VAL A 62 -2.61 -18.36 4.95
N PHE A 63 -2.67 -17.53 5.98
CA PHE A 63 -1.76 -17.57 7.11
C PHE A 63 -2.41 -18.20 8.35
N ARG A 64 -1.65 -18.98 9.12
CA ARG A 64 -2.12 -19.57 10.39
C ARG A 64 -2.42 -18.49 11.44
N ASN A 65 -1.64 -17.41 11.45
CA ASN A 65 -1.87 -16.32 12.39
C ASN A 65 -3.06 -15.48 11.93
N ALA A 66 -4.11 -15.53 12.74
CA ALA A 66 -5.38 -14.84 12.58
C ALA A 66 -5.28 -13.35 12.17
N TRP A 67 -4.31 -12.61 12.73
CA TRP A 67 -4.15 -11.18 12.45
C TRP A 67 -3.32 -10.94 11.19
N VAL A 68 -2.22 -11.67 11.01
CA VAL A 68 -1.43 -11.66 9.76
C VAL A 68 -2.31 -12.00 8.56
N ASP A 69 -3.19 -13.01 8.70
CA ASP A 69 -4.14 -13.42 7.66
C ASP A 69 -5.14 -12.31 7.32
N SER A 70 -5.62 -11.59 8.34
CA SER A 70 -6.50 -10.43 8.12
C SER A 70 -5.78 -9.29 7.39
N VAL A 71 -4.55 -8.97 7.80
CA VAL A 71 -3.75 -7.93 7.13
C VAL A 71 -3.39 -8.37 5.70
N PHE A 72 -3.21 -9.67 5.44
CA PHE A 72 -3.04 -10.18 4.08
C PHE A 72 -4.29 -10.00 3.22
N GLY A 73 -5.48 -10.28 3.77
CA GLY A 73 -6.75 -10.03 3.07
C GLY A 73 -6.93 -8.55 2.73
N ALA A 74 -6.55 -7.67 3.65
CA ALA A 74 -6.50 -6.23 3.42
C ALA A 74 -5.46 -5.85 2.35
N PHE A 75 -4.26 -6.43 2.40
CA PHE A 75 -3.24 -6.25 1.38
C PHE A 75 -3.78 -6.62 -0.02
N LEU A 76 -4.50 -7.73 -0.18
CA LEU A 76 -5.10 -8.09 -1.48
C LEU A 76 -6.11 -7.03 -1.95
N SER A 77 -6.95 -6.52 -1.05
CA SER A 77 -7.93 -5.48 -1.39
C SER A 77 -7.23 -4.16 -1.79
N GLN A 78 -6.28 -3.73 -0.96
CA GLN A 78 -5.69 -2.39 -1.01
C GLN A 78 -4.45 -2.29 -1.89
N ALA A 79 -3.80 -3.42 -2.22
CA ALA A 79 -2.68 -3.46 -3.15
C ALA A 79 -3.12 -3.86 -4.57
N PHE A 80 -4.26 -4.55 -4.69
CA PHE A 80 -4.65 -5.16 -5.96
C PHE A 80 -6.09 -4.83 -6.36
N PHE A 81 -7.10 -5.28 -5.62
CA PHE A 81 -8.48 -5.20 -6.12
C PHE A 81 -8.96 -3.75 -6.34
N VAL A 82 -8.91 -2.92 -5.29
CA VAL A 82 -9.38 -1.53 -5.36
C VAL A 82 -8.46 -0.67 -6.25
N PRO A 83 -7.12 -0.70 -6.09
CA PRO A 83 -6.23 0.08 -6.96
C PRO A 83 -6.29 -0.28 -8.44
N VAL A 84 -6.34 -1.57 -8.81
CA VAL A 84 -6.41 -1.98 -10.22
C VAL A 84 -7.69 -1.45 -10.87
N LYS A 85 -8.82 -1.48 -10.14
CA LYS A 85 -10.07 -0.89 -10.63
C LYS A 85 -9.95 0.62 -10.80
N ALA A 86 -9.36 1.33 -9.84
CA ALA A 86 -9.12 2.77 -9.96
C ALA A 86 -8.24 3.10 -11.17
N VAL A 87 -7.13 2.40 -11.35
CA VAL A 87 -6.24 2.58 -12.51
C VAL A 87 -6.97 2.34 -13.83
N PHE A 88 -7.75 1.26 -13.92
CA PHE A 88 -8.56 0.94 -15.09
C PHE A 88 -9.54 2.09 -15.41
N ILE A 89 -10.31 2.55 -14.43
CA ILE A 89 -11.30 3.61 -14.70
C ILE A 89 -10.68 4.96 -15.04
N THR A 90 -9.57 5.31 -14.39
CA THR A 90 -8.93 6.62 -14.58
C THR A 90 -8.26 6.69 -15.95
N LEU A 91 -7.52 5.65 -16.34
CA LEU A 91 -6.80 5.66 -17.63
C LEU A 91 -7.73 5.50 -18.83
N PHE A 92 -8.81 4.72 -18.70
CA PHE A 92 -9.86 4.65 -19.73
C PHE A 92 -10.88 5.81 -19.65
N GLN A 93 -10.71 6.74 -18.70
CA GLN A 93 -11.55 7.94 -18.54
C GLN A 93 -13.05 7.64 -18.39
N PHE A 94 -13.41 6.58 -17.67
CA PHE A 94 -14.82 6.25 -17.46
C PHE A 94 -15.54 7.29 -16.58
N GLY A 95 -16.75 7.64 -17.00
CA GLY A 95 -17.60 8.64 -16.34
C GLY A 95 -18.19 8.21 -15.00
N TRP A 96 -18.93 9.12 -14.36
CA TRP A 96 -19.48 8.94 -13.01
C TRP A 96 -20.40 7.72 -12.86
N LYS A 97 -21.21 7.43 -13.89
CA LYS A 97 -22.12 6.26 -13.90
C LYS A 97 -21.36 4.95 -13.68
N THR A 98 -20.21 4.78 -14.34
CA THR A 98 -19.36 3.60 -14.19
C THR A 98 -18.73 3.54 -12.80
N LYS A 99 -18.28 4.68 -12.26
CA LYS A 99 -17.71 4.75 -10.90
C LYS A 99 -18.70 4.31 -9.82
N VAL A 100 -19.93 4.84 -9.89
CA VAL A 100 -21.02 4.45 -8.98
C VAL A 100 -21.36 2.97 -9.15
N GLY A 101 -21.51 2.49 -10.38
CA GLY A 101 -21.81 1.08 -10.65
C GLY A 101 -20.74 0.12 -10.10
N LEU A 102 -19.46 0.46 -10.25
CA LEU A 102 -18.36 -0.33 -9.70
C LEU A 102 -18.29 -0.27 -8.17
N ALA A 103 -18.58 0.89 -7.57
CA ALA A 103 -18.65 0.99 -6.10
C ALA A 103 -19.78 0.13 -5.52
N MET A 104 -20.95 0.12 -6.18
CA MET A 104 -22.06 -0.78 -5.83
C MET A 104 -21.66 -2.25 -5.98
N LEU A 105 -20.89 -2.59 -7.03
CA LEU A 105 -20.35 -3.94 -7.20
C LEU A 105 -19.43 -4.33 -6.04
N PHE A 106 -18.53 -3.45 -5.59
CA PHE A 106 -17.69 -3.71 -4.41
C PHE A 106 -18.51 -3.88 -3.13
N GLY A 107 -19.55 -3.06 -2.92
CA GLY A 107 -20.50 -3.26 -1.83
C GLY A 107 -21.19 -4.62 -1.89
N GLY A 108 -21.60 -5.07 -3.09
CA GLY A 108 -22.16 -6.40 -3.31
C GLY A 108 -21.16 -7.53 -3.01
N VAL A 109 -19.90 -7.38 -3.43
CA VAL A 109 -18.82 -8.33 -3.10
C VAL A 109 -18.61 -8.41 -1.59
N GLU A 110 -18.62 -7.28 -0.88
CA GLU A 110 -18.52 -7.26 0.58
C GLU A 110 -19.69 -8.00 1.24
N VAL A 111 -20.93 -7.79 0.79
CA VAL A 111 -22.10 -8.53 1.31
C VAL A 111 -21.93 -10.03 1.10
N ILE A 112 -21.41 -10.46 -0.05
CA ILE A 112 -21.10 -11.87 -0.31
C ILE A 112 -20.02 -12.37 0.67
N PHE A 113 -18.98 -11.58 0.93
CA PHE A 113 -17.90 -11.94 1.84
C PHE A 113 -18.37 -12.03 3.30
N LEU A 114 -19.29 -11.14 3.71
CA LEU A 114 -19.98 -11.21 5.01
C LEU A 114 -20.77 -12.51 5.14
N ARG A 115 -21.61 -12.84 4.15
CA ARG A 115 -22.41 -14.07 4.15
C ARG A 115 -21.55 -15.34 4.19
N LYS A 116 -20.37 -15.31 3.56
CA LYS A 116 -19.42 -16.43 3.56
C LYS A 116 -18.50 -16.47 4.79
N GLY A 117 -18.62 -15.51 5.71
CA GLY A 117 -17.77 -15.42 6.91
C GLY A 117 -16.29 -15.09 6.63
N VAL A 118 -15.99 -14.66 5.40
CA VAL A 118 -14.64 -14.30 4.92
C VAL A 118 -14.29 -12.87 5.32
N PHE A 119 -15.30 -12.03 5.52
CA PHE A 119 -15.19 -10.70 6.07
C PHE A 119 -16.04 -10.62 7.34
N ILE A 120 -15.46 -10.10 8.41
CA ILE A 120 -16.16 -9.83 9.67
C ILE A 120 -16.21 -8.32 9.87
N ASN A 121 -17.42 -7.80 9.83
CA ASN A 121 -17.69 -6.43 10.24
C ASN A 121 -17.69 -6.34 11.77
N ARG A 122 -17.06 -5.29 12.31
CA ARG A 122 -17.23 -4.87 13.71
C ARG A 122 -17.99 -3.54 13.77
N THR A 123 -17.41 -2.49 13.20
CA THR A 123 -18.01 -1.13 13.15
C THR A 123 -18.11 -0.59 11.72
N TRP A 124 -17.56 -1.30 10.73
CA TRP A 124 -17.53 -0.89 9.33
C TRP A 124 -18.74 -1.35 8.53
N ARG A 125 -19.66 -0.45 8.22
CA ARG A 125 -20.88 -0.80 7.46
C ARG A 125 -20.63 -0.73 5.94
N THR A 126 -21.28 -1.60 5.17
CA THR A 126 -21.16 -1.64 3.70
C THR A 126 -21.41 -0.31 2.98
N PRO A 127 -22.33 0.58 3.43
CA PRO A 127 -22.43 1.92 2.87
C PRO A 127 -21.12 2.73 2.94
N PHE A 128 -20.26 2.51 3.95
CA PHE A 128 -18.94 3.16 4.03
C PHE A 128 -18.01 2.68 2.91
N THR A 129 -18.09 1.41 2.51
CA THR A 129 -17.34 0.90 1.35
C THR A 129 -17.82 1.53 0.06
N ILE A 130 -19.14 1.61 -0.15
CA ILE A 130 -19.69 2.20 -1.38
C ILE A 130 -19.29 3.68 -1.48
N ILE A 131 -19.53 4.46 -0.42
CA ILE A 131 -19.20 5.90 -0.40
C ILE A 131 -17.69 6.10 -0.50
N GLY A 132 -16.91 5.33 0.26
CA GLY A 132 -15.44 5.41 0.27
C GLY A 132 -14.85 5.08 -1.10
N ILE A 133 -15.35 4.08 -1.81
CA ILE A 133 -14.88 3.72 -3.15
C ILE A 133 -15.27 4.77 -4.19
N ILE A 134 -16.48 5.33 -4.13
CA ILE A 134 -16.86 6.45 -5.02
C ILE A 134 -15.91 7.63 -4.84
N PHE A 135 -15.69 8.03 -3.58
CA PHE A 135 -14.76 9.10 -3.25
C PHE A 135 -13.34 8.77 -3.71
N TYR A 136 -12.87 7.55 -3.46
CA TYR A 136 -11.53 7.11 -3.84
C TYR A 136 -11.32 7.15 -5.36
N PHE A 137 -12.28 6.67 -6.16
CA PHE A 137 -12.23 6.72 -7.62
C PHE A 137 -12.18 8.16 -8.15
N TRP A 138 -13.00 9.05 -7.59
CA TRP A 138 -12.93 10.46 -7.90
C TRP A 138 -11.56 11.06 -7.54
N PHE A 139 -11.08 10.76 -6.33
CA PHE A 139 -9.83 11.29 -5.81
C PHE A 139 -8.63 10.86 -6.67
N ILE A 140 -8.56 9.60 -7.10
CA ILE A 140 -7.49 9.10 -7.96
C ILE A 140 -7.50 9.79 -9.33
N ASP A 141 -8.68 10.07 -9.92
CA ASP A 141 -8.76 10.86 -11.16
C ASP A 141 -8.17 12.26 -10.98
N GLN A 142 -8.59 12.96 -9.92
CA GLN A 142 -8.09 14.31 -9.64
C GLN A 142 -6.58 14.31 -9.36
N TRP A 143 -6.11 13.27 -8.65
CA TRP A 143 -4.69 13.09 -8.40
C TRP A 143 -3.91 12.87 -9.69
N TRP A 144 -4.44 12.06 -10.61
CA TRP A 144 -3.81 11.82 -11.91
C TRP A 144 -3.74 13.09 -12.76
N VAL A 145 -4.80 13.92 -12.76
CA VAL A 145 -4.77 15.25 -13.39
C VAL A 145 -3.70 16.13 -12.77
N GLY A 146 -3.60 16.16 -11.44
CA GLY A 146 -2.57 16.92 -10.72
C GLY A 146 -1.15 16.43 -11.02
N PHE A 147 -0.96 15.11 -11.04
CA PHE A 147 0.31 14.46 -11.34
C PHE A 147 0.81 14.80 -12.75
N ARG A 148 -0.09 14.81 -13.76
CA ARG A 148 0.27 15.16 -15.14
C ARG A 148 0.50 16.66 -15.37
N SER A 149 0.29 17.51 -14.38
CA SER A 149 0.53 18.95 -14.53
C SER A 149 1.98 19.33 -14.21
N SER A 150 2.69 19.92 -15.18
CA SER A 150 4.06 20.44 -15.00
C SER A 150 4.16 21.54 -13.93
N LYS A 151 3.05 22.26 -13.68
CA LYS A 151 2.96 23.33 -12.68
C LYS A 151 2.81 22.80 -11.25
N ARG A 152 2.41 21.54 -11.07
CA ARG A 152 2.04 20.96 -9.77
C ARG A 152 3.05 19.91 -9.29
N LYS A 153 4.31 20.34 -9.12
CA LYS A 153 5.43 19.48 -8.68
C LYS A 153 5.14 18.71 -7.38
N LEU A 154 4.31 19.27 -6.49
CA LEU A 154 3.91 18.63 -5.23
C LEU A 154 3.26 17.25 -5.43
N PHE A 155 2.43 17.07 -6.47
CA PHE A 155 1.79 15.77 -6.74
C PHE A 155 2.82 14.71 -7.09
N ALA A 156 3.85 15.05 -7.86
CA ALA A 156 4.94 14.13 -8.18
C ALA A 156 5.76 13.77 -6.92
N VAL A 157 6.08 14.76 -6.08
CA VAL A 157 6.82 14.54 -4.83
C VAL A 157 6.06 13.60 -3.89
N ILE A 158 4.78 13.87 -3.66
CA ILE A 158 3.94 13.02 -2.79
C ILE A 158 3.79 11.62 -3.41
N SER A 159 3.67 11.51 -4.73
CA SER A 159 3.59 10.20 -5.42
C SER A 159 4.85 9.35 -5.22
N VAL A 160 6.03 9.99 -5.25
CA VAL A 160 7.31 9.33 -4.98
C VAL A 160 7.40 8.91 -3.52
N TYR A 161 7.02 9.79 -2.59
CA TYR A 161 6.95 9.47 -1.16
C TYR A 161 6.05 8.27 -0.89
N LEU A 162 4.81 8.28 -1.39
CA LEU A 162 3.87 7.18 -1.22
C LEU A 162 4.38 5.89 -1.83
N SER A 163 5.02 5.94 -3.00
CA SER A 163 5.63 4.77 -3.61
C SER A 163 6.74 4.17 -2.73
N ASN A 164 7.57 5.01 -2.11
CA ASN A 164 8.57 4.56 -1.13
C ASN A 164 7.92 3.92 0.11
N VAL A 165 6.83 4.51 0.62
CA VAL A 165 6.05 3.94 1.74
C VAL A 165 5.53 2.54 1.40
N ILE A 166 5.04 2.32 0.19
CA ILE A 166 4.53 1.01 -0.25
C ILE A 166 5.65 -0.01 -0.29
N HIS A 167 6.78 0.34 -0.90
CA HIS A 167 7.93 -0.56 -0.98
C HIS A 167 8.41 -0.97 0.42
N TYR A 168 8.56 0.00 1.34
CA TYR A 168 8.91 -0.30 2.73
C TYR A 168 7.86 -1.18 3.40
N THR A 169 6.59 -0.78 3.35
CA THR A 169 5.50 -1.51 4.00
C THR A 169 5.40 -2.94 3.50
N ASN A 170 5.57 -3.17 2.20
CA ASN A 170 5.51 -4.51 1.60
C ASN A 170 6.68 -5.39 2.02
N VAL A 171 7.91 -4.86 1.98
CA VAL A 171 9.08 -5.62 2.42
C VAL A 171 8.95 -5.94 3.92
N LEU A 172 8.51 -4.98 4.74
CA LEU A 172 8.29 -5.21 6.17
C LEU A 172 7.19 -6.25 6.43
N PHE A 173 6.05 -6.13 5.72
CA PHE A 173 4.93 -7.08 5.81
C PHE A 173 5.39 -8.51 5.47
N PHE A 174 5.99 -8.72 4.29
CA PHE A 174 6.35 -10.07 3.84
C PHE A 174 7.48 -10.68 4.65
N SER A 175 8.48 -9.88 5.04
CA SER A 175 9.54 -10.33 5.95
C SER A 175 8.93 -10.82 7.26
N PHE A 176 8.03 -10.05 7.87
CA PHE A 176 7.38 -10.48 9.11
C PHE A 176 6.43 -11.65 8.92
N ALA A 177 5.64 -11.67 7.85
CA ALA A 177 4.62 -12.69 7.60
C ALA A 177 5.24 -14.08 7.41
N PHE A 178 6.33 -14.19 6.65
CA PHE A 178 6.95 -15.47 6.31
C PHE A 178 8.06 -15.91 7.28
N THR A 179 8.87 -14.98 7.76
CA THR A 179 10.13 -15.32 8.44
C THR A 179 10.24 -14.79 9.86
N LYS A 180 9.41 -13.81 10.25
CA LYS A 180 9.47 -13.15 11.56
C LYS A 180 10.87 -12.60 11.89
N LEU A 181 11.65 -12.21 10.88
CA LEU A 181 13.07 -11.79 11.02
C LEU A 181 13.25 -10.61 11.99
N PHE A 182 12.32 -9.67 11.95
CA PHE A 182 12.24 -8.52 12.83
C PHE A 182 10.79 -8.33 13.28
N ARG A 183 10.62 -7.76 14.46
CA ARG A 183 9.32 -7.45 15.03
C ARG A 183 9.33 -6.03 15.57
N PHE A 184 8.28 -5.30 15.25
CA PHE A 184 8.02 -4.00 15.85
C PHE A 184 6.95 -4.21 16.94
N GLN A 185 7.05 -3.53 18.06
CA GLN A 185 6.13 -3.65 19.18
C GLN A 185 6.14 -2.39 20.04
N PHE A 186 5.10 -2.16 20.85
CA PHE A 186 5.18 -1.15 21.90
C PHE A 186 6.09 -1.64 23.04
N PRO A 187 6.81 -0.74 23.73
CA PRO A 187 7.76 -1.15 24.77
C PRO A 187 7.08 -1.54 26.08
N TYR A 188 5.81 -1.16 26.27
CA TYR A 188 4.98 -1.50 27.41
C TYR A 188 3.93 -2.56 27.04
N HIS A 189 3.43 -3.30 28.03
CA HIS A 189 2.36 -4.26 27.81
C HIS A 189 1.09 -3.52 27.39
N THR A 190 0.56 -3.89 26.24
CA THR A 190 -0.75 -3.41 25.78
C THR A 190 -1.74 -4.57 25.84
N SER A 191 -3.04 -4.28 25.83
CA SER A 191 -4.09 -5.31 25.67
C SER A 191 -4.06 -5.99 24.29
N ARG A 192 -3.12 -5.62 23.41
CA ARG A 192 -2.98 -6.12 22.05
C ARG A 192 -1.92 -7.20 22.00
N SER A 193 -2.05 -8.11 21.04
CA SER A 193 -0.96 -9.06 20.77
C SER A 193 0.24 -8.35 20.15
N LYS A 194 1.45 -8.87 20.38
CA LYS A 194 2.69 -8.35 19.77
C LYS A 194 2.65 -8.29 18.24
N ASP A 195 1.90 -9.21 17.62
CA ASP A 195 1.74 -9.20 16.17
C ASP A 195 0.81 -8.05 15.71
N MET A 196 -0.20 -7.68 16.52
CA MET A 196 -1.00 -6.49 16.25
C MET A 196 -0.17 -5.21 16.39
N ASP A 197 0.66 -5.14 17.42
CA ASP A 197 1.56 -4.00 17.61
C ASP A 197 2.51 -3.82 16.42
N HIS A 198 3.02 -4.93 15.86
CA HIS A 198 3.85 -4.88 14.66
C HIS A 198 3.15 -4.20 13.48
N PHE A 199 1.89 -4.54 13.19
CA PHE A 199 1.17 -3.92 12.08
C PHE A 199 0.68 -2.50 12.36
N ILE A 200 0.89 -1.98 13.57
CA ILE A 200 0.68 -0.56 13.89
C ILE A 200 2.00 0.18 13.77
N VAL A 201 3.05 -0.33 14.41
CA VAL A 201 4.35 0.35 14.49
C VAL A 201 5.14 0.25 13.18
N ALA A 202 5.10 -0.88 12.48
CA ALA A 202 5.86 -1.06 11.24
C ALA A 202 5.38 -0.13 10.10
N PRO A 203 4.08 0.09 9.86
CA PRO A 203 3.66 1.11 8.91
C PRO A 203 3.96 2.55 9.39
N THR A 204 3.90 2.85 10.71
CA THR A 204 4.37 4.15 11.22
C THR A 204 5.83 4.37 10.87
N TYR A 205 6.65 3.36 11.13
CA TYR A 205 8.06 3.36 10.80
C TYR A 205 8.27 3.55 9.30
N ALA A 206 7.52 2.82 8.46
CA ALA A 206 7.56 2.96 7.00
C ALA A 206 7.24 4.39 6.54
N LEU A 207 6.23 5.04 7.13
CA LEU A 207 5.88 6.44 6.84
C LEU A 207 7.06 7.38 7.14
N VAL A 208 7.66 7.24 8.32
CA VAL A 208 8.78 8.10 8.74
C VAL A 208 10.04 7.83 7.90
N VAL A 209 10.46 6.56 7.80
CA VAL A 209 11.72 6.19 7.14
C VAL A 209 11.67 6.48 5.64
N SER A 210 10.51 6.42 5.01
CA SER A 210 10.34 6.72 3.57
C SER A 210 10.56 8.18 3.21
N LEU A 211 10.59 9.10 4.19
CA LEU A 211 11.01 10.48 3.97
C LEU A 211 12.48 10.55 3.54
N LEU A 212 13.35 9.71 4.11
CA LEU A 212 14.79 9.72 3.85
C LEU A 212 15.17 9.39 2.39
N PRO A 213 14.73 8.27 1.78
CA PRO A 213 14.97 8.03 0.35
C PRO A 213 14.30 9.10 -0.50
N THR A 214 13.11 9.60 -0.11
CA THR A 214 12.43 10.64 -0.88
C THR A 214 13.24 11.94 -0.93
N ILE A 215 13.70 12.44 0.22
CA ILE A 215 14.56 13.64 0.32
C ILE A 215 15.88 13.43 -0.42
N ASN A 216 16.51 12.28 -0.23
CA ASN A 216 17.74 11.92 -0.93
C ASN A 216 17.57 11.98 -2.46
N THR A 217 16.47 11.44 -2.97
CA THR A 217 16.23 11.41 -4.41
C THR A 217 15.88 12.80 -4.95
N LEU A 218 15.13 13.63 -4.21
CA LEU A 218 14.86 15.03 -4.59
C LEU A 218 16.14 15.89 -4.64
N THR A 219 17.16 15.50 -3.87
CA THR A 219 18.48 16.15 -3.85
C THR A 219 19.48 15.49 -4.80
N LYS A 220 19.00 14.67 -5.75
CA LYS A 220 19.80 13.95 -6.75
C LYS A 220 20.88 13.04 -6.15
N GLY A 221 20.59 12.41 -5.00
CA GLY A 221 21.47 11.45 -4.36
C GLY A 221 22.63 12.04 -3.55
N ARG A 222 22.68 13.37 -3.36
CA ARG A 222 23.76 14.05 -2.62
C ARG A 222 23.85 13.62 -1.15
N PHE A 223 22.74 13.18 -0.58
CA PHE A 223 22.63 12.86 0.85
C PHE A 223 22.46 11.35 1.11
N LYS A 224 22.87 10.46 0.20
CA LYS A 224 22.68 9.00 0.36
C LYS A 224 23.29 8.47 1.66
N VAL A 225 24.54 8.86 1.94
CA VAL A 225 25.24 8.43 3.16
C VAL A 225 24.54 8.98 4.40
N ILE A 226 24.15 10.25 4.39
CA ILE A 226 23.41 10.87 5.50
C ILE A 226 22.06 10.19 5.71
N ALA A 227 21.30 9.92 4.64
CA ALA A 227 20.02 9.23 4.71
C ALA A 227 20.16 7.81 5.29
N LEU A 228 21.21 7.07 4.89
CA LEU A 228 21.52 5.78 5.47
C LEU A 228 21.87 5.91 6.96
N CYS A 229 22.78 6.81 7.33
CA CYS A 229 23.15 7.07 8.73
C CYS A 229 21.95 7.45 9.59
N CYS A 230 21.06 8.34 9.10
CA CYS A 230 19.83 8.72 9.78
C CYS A 230 18.88 7.53 9.97
N THR A 231 18.80 6.63 8.98
CA THR A 231 17.96 5.43 9.07
C THR A 231 18.51 4.48 10.14
N LEU A 232 19.82 4.22 10.13
CA LEU A 232 20.48 3.38 11.14
C LEU A 232 20.41 3.97 12.54
N LEU A 233 20.49 5.30 12.66
CA LEU A 233 20.29 5.99 13.92
C LEU A 233 18.85 5.80 14.44
N LEU A 234 17.85 5.95 13.56
CA LEU A 234 16.46 5.68 13.91
C LEU A 234 16.27 4.24 14.38
N ASP A 235 16.83 3.27 13.66
CA ASP A 235 16.75 1.86 14.04
C ASP A 235 17.40 1.58 15.39
N GLN A 236 18.57 2.17 15.64
CA GLN A 236 19.28 2.05 16.92
C GLN A 236 18.48 2.67 18.07
N LEU A 237 17.82 3.81 17.84
CA LEU A 237 16.91 4.40 18.81
C LEU A 237 15.74 3.45 19.09
N LEU A 238 15.09 2.92 18.06
CA LEU A 238 13.97 1.98 18.22
C LEU A 238 14.39 0.68 18.91
N PHE A 239 15.59 0.18 18.64
CA PHE A 239 16.17 -0.98 19.31
C PHE A 239 16.42 -0.69 20.80
N ARG A 240 17.03 0.46 21.11
CA ARG A 240 17.29 0.90 22.50
C ARG A 240 16.01 1.08 23.30
N PHE A 241 14.95 1.60 22.66
CA PHE A 241 13.63 1.73 23.28
C PHE A 241 12.83 0.42 23.29
N LYS A 242 13.40 -0.71 22.83
CA LYS A 242 12.73 -2.02 22.75
C LYS A 242 11.46 -2.03 21.87
N ILE A 243 11.36 -1.04 20.97
CA ILE A 243 10.29 -0.93 19.96
C ILE A 243 10.59 -1.87 18.79
N LEU A 244 11.85 -1.95 18.38
CA LEU A 244 12.34 -2.83 17.33
C LEU A 244 13.11 -3.99 17.95
N ASN A 245 12.65 -5.21 17.68
CA ASN A 245 13.31 -6.45 18.10
C ASN A 245 13.83 -7.19 16.86
N ILE A 246 15.15 -7.28 16.76
CA ILE A 246 15.88 -7.94 15.68
C ILE A 246 16.79 -8.99 16.31
N ARG A 247 16.76 -10.22 15.79
CA ARG A 247 17.75 -11.24 16.18
C ARG A 247 19.12 -10.84 15.65
N HIS A 248 20.19 -11.06 16.39
CA HIS A 248 21.55 -10.68 15.97
C HIS A 248 21.93 -11.16 14.56
N SER A 249 21.52 -12.37 14.19
CA SER A 249 21.73 -12.95 12.84
C SER A 249 21.11 -12.13 11.70
N ASN A 250 20.12 -11.28 11.99
CA ASN A 250 19.29 -10.59 11.00
C ASN A 250 19.63 -9.10 10.89
N ILE A 251 20.59 -8.58 11.67
CA ILE A 251 20.99 -7.17 11.63
C ILE A 251 21.55 -6.81 10.25
N ILE A 252 22.39 -7.67 9.69
CA ILE A 252 22.97 -7.46 8.35
C ILE A 252 21.87 -7.40 7.29
N PHE A 253 20.88 -8.30 7.37
CA PHE A 253 19.74 -8.28 6.45
C PHE A 253 18.95 -6.97 6.55
N PHE A 254 18.70 -6.49 7.76
CA PHE A 254 17.97 -5.23 7.98
C PHE A 254 18.77 -4.02 7.46
N PHE A 255 20.08 -3.98 7.67
CA PHE A 255 20.96 -2.97 7.05
C PHE A 255 20.89 -3.01 5.52
N MET A 256 20.97 -4.21 4.92
CA MET A 256 20.93 -4.38 3.47
C MET A 256 19.58 -3.95 2.89
N LEU A 257 18.49 -4.17 3.62
CA LEU A 257 17.17 -3.66 3.26
C LEU A 257 17.21 -2.13 3.11
N HIS A 258 17.74 -1.38 4.07
CA HIS A 258 17.83 0.09 3.97
C HIS A 258 18.69 0.56 2.81
N PHE A 259 19.81 -0.11 2.60
CA PHE A 259 20.68 0.18 1.46
C PHE A 259 19.93 0.01 0.14
N VAL A 260 19.27 -1.14 -0.08
CA VAL A 260 18.46 -1.41 -1.28
C VAL A 260 17.34 -0.38 -1.44
N MET A 261 16.66 -0.03 -0.35
CA MET A 261 15.54 0.91 -0.36
C MET A 261 15.93 2.33 -0.81
N LEU A 262 17.17 2.76 -0.59
CA LEU A 262 17.67 4.03 -1.13
C LEU A 262 17.76 3.99 -2.67
N PHE A 263 18.22 2.88 -3.26
CA PHE A 263 18.26 2.72 -4.71
C PHE A 263 16.87 2.55 -5.32
N VAL A 264 15.98 1.82 -4.64
CA VAL A 264 14.57 1.72 -5.04
C VAL A 264 13.93 3.11 -5.09
N GLY A 265 14.27 4.01 -4.16
CA GLY A 265 13.82 5.40 -4.20
C GLY A 265 14.25 6.15 -5.46
N ASP A 266 15.53 6.06 -5.82
CA ASP A 266 16.08 6.69 -7.03
C ASP A 266 15.44 6.14 -8.32
N TYR A 267 15.24 4.83 -8.39
CA TYR A 267 14.54 4.17 -9.48
C TYR A 267 13.08 4.67 -9.58
N THR A 268 12.36 4.68 -8.45
CA THR A 268 10.95 5.08 -8.38
C THR A 268 10.74 6.50 -8.86
N TYR A 269 11.60 7.43 -8.43
CA TYR A 269 11.56 8.82 -8.89
C TYR A 269 11.84 8.95 -10.38
N SER A 270 12.89 8.29 -10.87
CA SER A 270 13.26 8.33 -12.28
C SER A 270 12.13 7.77 -13.16
N PHE A 271 11.51 6.68 -12.71
CA PHE A 271 10.34 6.08 -13.35
C PHE A 271 9.14 7.03 -13.37
N LEU A 272 8.73 7.56 -12.22
CA LEU A 272 7.56 8.44 -12.10
C LEU A 272 7.76 9.76 -12.85
N LEU A 273 8.95 10.37 -12.80
CA LEU A 273 9.24 11.55 -13.60
C LEU A 273 9.24 11.27 -15.10
N GLY A 274 9.74 10.10 -15.53
CA GLY A 274 9.66 9.68 -16.92
C GLY A 274 8.21 9.64 -17.39
N VAL A 275 7.35 8.98 -16.62
CA VAL A 275 5.90 8.90 -16.91
C VAL A 275 5.24 10.28 -16.87
N GLN A 276 5.58 11.14 -15.91
CA GLN A 276 5.04 12.49 -15.82
C GLN A 276 5.39 13.31 -17.07
N LYS A 277 6.65 13.27 -17.52
CA LYS A 277 7.11 14.00 -18.71
C LYS A 277 6.44 13.49 -19.98
N GLU A 278 6.29 12.17 -20.13
CA GLU A 278 5.57 11.56 -21.24
C GLU A 278 4.10 12.05 -21.25
N ALA A 279 3.43 12.04 -20.09
CA ALA A 279 2.04 12.44 -19.98
C ALA A 279 1.80 13.95 -20.22
N VAL A 280 2.68 14.81 -19.72
CA VAL A 280 2.63 16.27 -19.97
C VAL A 280 2.73 16.58 -21.46
N ARG A 281 3.56 15.83 -22.20
CA ARG A 281 3.74 16.03 -23.64
C ARG A 281 2.51 15.64 -24.44
N GLU A 282 1.84 14.56 -24.06
CA GLU A 282 0.60 14.14 -24.72
C GLU A 282 -0.55 15.12 -24.50
N ASP A 283 -0.64 15.76 -23.33
CA ASP A 283 -1.65 16.78 -23.05
C ASP A 283 -1.39 18.12 -23.78
N ALA A 284 -0.21 18.28 -24.39
CA ALA A 284 0.18 19.49 -25.13
C ALA A 284 -0.01 19.36 -26.66
N ILE A 285 -0.36 18.17 -27.15
CA ILE A 285 -0.66 17.86 -28.56
C ILE A 285 -2.18 17.85 -28.73
#